data_AF-A0A1Y1XKD4-F1
#
_entry.id   AF-A0A1Y1XKD4-F1
#
_cell.length_a   1.000
_cell.length_b   1.000
_cell.length_c   1.000
_cell.angle_alpha   90.00
_cell.angle_beta   90.00
_cell.angle_gamma   90.00
#
_symmetry.space_group_name_H-M   'P 1'
#
loop_
_entity.id
_entity.type
_entity.pdbx_description
1 polymer ?
#
loop_
_entity_poly.entity_id
_entity_poly.type
_entity_poly.pdbx_seq_one_letter_code
_entity_poly.pdbx_strand_id
1 'polypeptide(L)'
;TSSNGRCGPKFSNAICPSGQCCSKYGWCGTESKYCGDGCQIDYGTCKNNNSSTKTSKINHPTSTNGRCGINFDNTACPIGECCSKHGWCGNSSDYCGEGCQSEFGECNGNNETGSKPKIRVYEKCKNSKHWALTFDDGPYKYDEALLEYLDSVGVKATFFINGANVMDIYSEKGRRIIKKMYKSGHVIGNHTFNHKDLDALTVSEIKDQVTKLEKALKEIIGVKPAFIRPPYGSGDDNPTVIETLQNLGYTGIIMWNVDTLDWDNKGDIDYAISEFNKKLSKPIISLNHCYYGGITESKLVTQAKKEIEYMKSNGYTPVTMAECLGL
;
A
#
# COMPACT_ATOMS: atom_id res chain seq x y z
N THR A 1 18.59 26.46 25.62
CA THR A 1 18.55 27.91 25.35
C THR A 1 19.72 28.57 26.03
N SER A 2 20.45 29.44 25.33
CA SER A 2 21.66 30.10 25.83
C SER A 2 21.38 30.99 27.04
N SER A 3 22.17 30.86 28.10
CA SER A 3 22.08 31.63 29.35
C SER A 3 23.17 32.69 29.51
N ASN A 4 24.21 32.66 28.66
CA ASN A 4 25.36 33.58 28.72
C ASN A 4 25.54 34.41 27.42
N GLY A 5 24.54 34.39 26.54
CA GLY A 5 24.54 35.13 25.28
C GLY A 5 25.38 34.52 24.16
N ARG A 6 25.94 33.31 24.34
CA ARG A 6 26.68 32.57 23.30
C ARG A 6 25.82 31.55 22.57
N CYS A 7 26.06 31.35 21.28
CA CYS A 7 25.27 30.44 20.46
C CYS A 7 26.08 29.78 19.35
N GLY A 8 25.54 28.70 18.80
CA GLY A 8 26.15 27.98 17.69
C GLY A 8 27.08 26.85 18.12
N PRO A 9 27.68 26.15 17.16
CA PRO A 9 28.29 24.84 17.38
C PRO A 9 29.54 24.87 18.27
N LYS A 10 30.22 26.01 18.33
CA LYS A 10 31.40 26.20 19.19
C LYS A 10 31.05 26.40 20.67
N PHE A 11 29.77 26.57 21.00
CA PHE A 11 29.27 26.80 22.36
C PHE A 11 28.22 25.77 22.72
N SER A 12 28.56 24.50 22.54
CA SER A 12 27.70 23.35 22.88
C SER A 12 26.34 23.39 22.17
N ASN A 13 26.31 23.83 20.91
CA ASN A 13 25.08 23.99 20.13
C ASN A 13 24.03 24.88 20.81
N ALA A 14 24.45 25.83 21.65
CA ALA A 14 23.52 26.70 22.35
C ALA A 14 22.68 27.52 21.36
N ILE A 15 21.37 27.51 21.57
CA ILE A 15 20.39 28.23 20.74
C ILE A 15 20.03 29.54 21.45
N CYS A 16 19.97 30.64 20.70
CA CYS A 16 19.60 31.93 21.25
C CYS A 16 18.17 31.94 21.81
N PRO A 17 17.89 32.79 22.82
CA PRO A 17 16.53 33.03 23.27
C PRO A 17 15.61 33.46 22.12
N SER A 18 14.32 33.16 22.25
CA SER A 18 13.32 33.43 21.22
C SER A 18 13.37 34.88 20.73
N GLY A 19 13.41 35.06 19.41
CA GLY A 19 13.48 36.37 18.75
C GLY A 19 14.90 36.95 18.60
N GLN A 20 15.94 36.27 19.08
CA GLN A 20 17.33 36.67 18.88
C GLN A 20 18.02 35.83 17.79
N CYS A 21 18.88 36.49 17.02
CA CYS A 21 19.71 35.90 15.98
C CYS A 21 21.04 35.40 16.53
N CYS A 22 21.58 34.35 15.93
CA CYS A 22 22.92 33.87 16.25
C CYS A 22 23.93 34.37 15.22
N SER A 23 24.80 35.32 15.59
CA SER A 23 25.85 35.82 14.68
C SER A 23 26.84 34.73 14.27
N LYS A 24 27.59 34.94 13.17
CA LYS A 24 28.72 34.07 12.76
C LYS A 24 29.82 33.89 13.82
N TYR A 25 29.89 34.79 14.81
CA TYR A 25 30.87 34.72 15.90
C TYR A 25 30.33 34.04 17.16
N GLY A 26 29.10 33.51 17.09
CA GLY A 26 28.44 32.75 18.14
C GLY A 26 27.97 33.61 19.30
N TRP A 27 27.34 34.74 18.98
CA TRP A 27 26.70 35.65 19.94
C TRP A 27 25.25 35.90 19.57
N CYS A 28 24.39 35.94 20.60
CA CYS A 28 22.97 36.24 20.49
C CYS A 28 22.70 37.75 20.53
N GLY A 29 21.80 38.20 19.67
CA GLY A 29 21.28 39.57 19.71
C GLY A 29 20.24 39.82 18.63
N THR A 30 19.59 40.98 18.66
CA THR A 30 18.47 41.33 17.75
C THR A 30 18.86 42.33 16.66
N GLU A 31 20.03 42.96 16.78
CA GLU A 31 20.54 43.96 15.84
C GLU A 31 21.13 43.32 14.57
N SER A 32 21.28 44.11 13.51
CA SER A 32 21.79 43.67 12.20
C SER A 32 23.16 43.01 12.25
N LYS A 33 24.04 43.39 13.18
CA LYS A 33 25.35 42.73 13.37
C LYS A 33 25.25 41.27 13.84
N TYR A 34 24.10 40.87 14.39
CA TYR A 34 23.80 39.49 14.76
C TYR A 34 22.90 38.78 13.75
N CYS A 35 21.95 39.53 13.17
CA CYS A 35 20.93 39.01 12.25
C CYS A 35 21.29 39.10 10.76
N GLY A 36 22.41 39.73 10.42
CA GLY A 36 22.87 39.95 9.04
C GLY A 36 23.75 38.81 8.53
N ASP A 37 24.74 39.15 7.70
CA ASP A 37 25.53 38.17 6.96
C ASP A 37 26.29 37.19 7.87
N GLY A 38 26.01 35.89 7.65
CA GLY A 38 26.56 34.80 8.45
C GLY A 38 25.76 34.50 9.72
N CYS A 39 24.53 35.00 9.84
CA CYS A 39 23.62 34.55 10.89
C CYS A 39 23.36 33.04 10.76
N GLN A 40 23.55 32.31 11.86
CA GLN A 40 23.48 30.85 11.92
C GLN A 40 22.04 30.42 12.21
N ILE A 41 21.32 30.01 11.15
CA ILE A 41 19.87 29.80 11.16
C ILE A 41 19.39 28.70 12.11
N ASP A 42 20.21 27.69 12.37
CA ASP A 42 19.88 26.59 13.29
C ASP A 42 19.94 27.00 14.77
N TYR A 43 20.51 28.17 15.06
CA TYR A 43 20.80 28.61 16.44
C TYR A 43 20.19 29.99 16.78
N GLY A 44 19.40 30.60 15.88
CA GLY A 44 18.69 31.86 16.12
C GLY A 44 17.78 32.28 14.96
N THR A 45 16.96 33.31 15.15
CA THR A 45 15.91 33.73 14.21
C THR A 45 16.41 34.71 13.14
N CYS A 46 17.24 34.23 12.22
CA CYS A 46 17.85 35.04 11.15
C CYS A 46 16.82 35.60 10.16
N LYS A 47 16.89 36.90 9.85
CA LYS A 47 15.97 37.56 8.90
C LYS A 47 16.53 37.49 7.47
N ASN A 48 16.04 36.54 6.68
CA ASN A 48 16.29 36.53 5.23
C ASN A 48 15.28 37.46 4.53
N ASN A 49 15.66 38.71 4.29
CA ASN A 49 15.08 39.50 3.20
C ASN A 49 15.82 39.10 1.91
N ASN A 50 15.07 38.57 0.94
CA ASN A 50 15.50 38.11 -0.39
C ASN A 50 16.40 36.85 -0.41
N SER A 51 15.74 35.70 -0.48
CA SER A 51 16.26 34.54 -1.21
C SER A 51 16.35 34.91 -2.70
N SER A 52 17.48 35.53 -3.04
CA SER A 52 17.94 35.72 -4.42
C SER A 52 18.70 34.46 -4.83
N THR A 53 18.00 33.34 -4.92
CA THR A 53 18.44 32.26 -5.80
C THR A 53 18.05 32.70 -7.20
N LYS A 54 19.03 32.92 -8.07
CA LYS A 54 18.78 33.07 -9.51
C LYS A 54 18.18 31.74 -10.01
N THR A 55 16.87 31.64 -10.01
CA THR A 55 16.11 30.68 -10.81
C THR A 55 15.20 31.46 -11.74
N SER A 56 15.50 31.37 -13.02
CA SER A 56 14.59 31.76 -14.10
C SER A 56 13.31 30.94 -13.92
N LYS A 57 12.24 31.55 -13.40
CA LYS A 57 10.93 30.89 -13.32
C LYS A 57 10.34 30.79 -14.72
N ILE A 58 10.36 29.58 -15.28
CA ILE A 58 9.39 29.17 -16.29
C ILE A 58 8.41 28.25 -15.53
N ASN A 59 7.17 28.71 -15.32
CA ASN A 59 6.11 27.87 -14.74
C ASN A 59 5.60 26.92 -15.83
N HIS A 60 6.12 25.70 -15.84
CA HIS A 60 5.71 24.64 -16.75
C HIS A 60 4.38 24.00 -16.28
N PRO A 61 3.40 23.74 -17.17
CA PRO A 61 2.19 23.00 -16.82
C PRO A 61 2.52 21.58 -16.34
N THR A 62 1.81 21.08 -15.34
CA THR A 62 2.01 19.70 -14.85
C THR A 62 1.51 18.68 -15.87
N SER A 63 2.34 17.68 -16.16
CA SER A 63 2.03 16.57 -17.06
C SER A 63 0.86 15.73 -16.54
N THR A 64 -0.10 15.46 -17.42
CA THR A 64 -1.24 14.58 -17.16
C THR A 64 -1.18 13.26 -17.94
N ASN A 65 -0.22 13.14 -18.87
CA ASN A 65 -0.03 11.98 -19.74
C ASN A 65 1.32 11.28 -19.52
N GLY A 66 2.09 11.71 -18.51
CA GLY A 66 3.38 11.14 -18.15
C GLY A 66 4.55 11.59 -19.03
N ARG A 67 4.34 12.51 -19.98
CA ARG A 67 5.42 13.11 -20.78
C ARG A 67 5.89 14.42 -20.17
N CYS A 68 7.17 14.74 -20.32
CA CYS A 68 7.75 15.96 -19.76
C CYS A 68 8.92 16.46 -20.61
N GLY A 69 9.22 17.75 -20.54
CA GLY A 69 10.32 18.34 -21.29
C GLY A 69 9.87 19.24 -22.43
N ILE A 70 10.83 19.94 -23.02
CA ILE A 70 10.59 20.94 -24.05
C ILE A 70 9.87 20.39 -25.30
N ASN A 71 10.05 19.09 -25.58
CA ASN A 71 9.44 18.41 -26.71
C ASN A 71 8.01 17.91 -26.43
N PHE A 72 7.50 18.08 -25.21
CA PHE A 72 6.22 17.53 -24.75
C PHE A 72 5.40 18.62 -24.07
N ASP A 73 5.00 19.60 -24.86
CA ASP A 73 4.19 20.76 -24.44
C ASP A 73 4.80 21.56 -23.29
N ASN A 74 6.13 21.47 -23.14
CA ASN A 74 6.87 22.15 -22.10
C ASN A 74 6.33 21.78 -20.70
N THR A 75 5.86 20.54 -20.52
CA THR A 75 5.24 20.07 -19.29
C THR A 75 6.27 19.54 -18.29
N ALA A 76 6.02 19.78 -17.00
CA ALA A 76 6.82 19.28 -15.89
C ALA A 76 6.14 18.07 -15.23
N CYS A 77 6.93 17.17 -14.65
CA CYS A 77 6.43 16.05 -13.92
C CYS A 77 5.71 16.47 -12.62
N PRO A 78 4.77 15.63 -12.13
CA PRO A 78 4.21 15.79 -10.80
C PRO A 78 5.28 15.90 -9.72
N ILE A 79 4.93 16.54 -8.60
CA ILE A 79 5.82 16.70 -7.44
C ILE A 79 6.37 15.34 -7.02
N GLY A 80 7.69 15.25 -6.81
CA GLY A 80 8.41 14.02 -6.45
C GLY A 80 8.73 13.08 -7.61
N GLU A 81 8.47 13.45 -8.87
CA GLU A 81 8.88 12.71 -10.06
C GLU A 81 9.97 13.44 -10.85
N CYS A 82 10.84 12.64 -11.47
CA CYS A 82 11.93 13.06 -12.32
C CYS A 82 11.50 13.05 -13.78
N CYS A 83 12.01 13.99 -14.57
CA CYS A 83 11.84 13.98 -16.01
C CYS A 83 13.04 13.32 -16.67
N SER A 84 12.88 12.11 -17.21
CA SER A 84 13.98 11.36 -17.82
C SER A 84 14.56 12.07 -19.06
N LYS A 85 15.75 11.67 -19.50
CA LYS A 85 16.35 12.14 -20.77
C LYS A 85 15.48 11.87 -22.00
N HIS A 86 14.50 10.97 -21.90
CA HIS A 86 13.56 10.61 -22.96
C HIS A 86 12.20 11.31 -22.85
N GLY A 87 12.06 12.22 -21.88
CA GLY A 87 10.85 13.01 -21.66
C GLY A 87 9.70 12.19 -21.08
N TRP A 88 10.00 11.39 -20.07
CA TRP A 88 9.03 10.63 -19.29
C TRP A 88 9.14 10.95 -17.80
N CYS A 89 8.00 10.99 -17.13
CA CYS A 89 7.92 11.16 -15.69
C CYS A 89 8.01 9.82 -14.96
N GLY A 90 8.81 9.77 -13.90
CA GLY A 90 8.93 8.61 -13.02
C GLY A 90 9.89 8.88 -11.87
N ASN A 91 9.97 7.95 -10.92
CA ASN A 91 10.75 8.12 -9.68
C ASN A 91 11.87 7.08 -9.50
N SER A 92 12.07 6.20 -10.49
CA SER A 92 13.16 5.24 -10.49
C SER A 92 14.47 5.86 -10.99
N SER A 93 15.59 5.16 -10.82
CA SER A 93 16.90 5.55 -11.34
C SER A 93 16.91 5.77 -12.85
N ASP A 94 15.99 5.15 -13.60
CA ASP A 94 15.92 5.31 -15.07
C ASP A 94 15.37 6.68 -15.47
N TYR A 95 14.62 7.32 -14.57
CA TYR A 95 14.06 8.67 -14.75
C TYR A 95 14.91 9.73 -14.06
N CYS A 96 15.38 9.42 -12.85
CA CYS A 96 16.13 10.34 -11.99
C CYS A 96 17.64 10.29 -12.19
N GLY A 97 18.13 9.35 -13.01
CA GLY A 97 19.55 9.13 -13.25
C GLY A 97 20.14 10.07 -14.30
N GLU A 98 21.14 9.56 -15.02
CA GLU A 98 21.90 10.33 -16.01
C GLU A 98 20.99 10.94 -17.10
N GLY A 99 21.07 12.27 -17.25
CA GLY A 99 20.28 13.02 -18.23
C GLY A 99 18.88 13.40 -17.77
N CYS A 100 18.57 13.29 -16.47
CA CYS A 100 17.36 13.85 -15.91
C CYS A 100 17.26 15.37 -16.19
N GLN A 101 16.11 15.82 -16.68
CA GLN A 101 15.83 17.19 -17.08
C GLN A 101 15.30 18.00 -15.88
N SER A 102 16.20 18.70 -15.17
CA SER A 102 15.89 19.38 -13.90
C SER A 102 14.93 20.57 -14.01
N GLU A 103 14.71 21.09 -15.22
CA GLU A 103 13.70 22.12 -15.49
C GLU A 103 12.27 21.55 -15.47
N PHE A 104 12.14 20.22 -15.64
CA PHE A 104 10.87 19.53 -15.80
C PHE A 104 10.65 18.41 -14.77
N GLY A 105 11.55 18.22 -13.81
CA GLY A 105 11.41 17.22 -12.74
C GLY A 105 12.53 17.30 -11.67
N GLU A 106 12.39 16.52 -10.60
CA GLU A 106 13.26 16.61 -9.41
C GLU A 106 14.54 15.75 -9.52
N CYS A 107 15.55 16.23 -10.26
CA CYS A 107 16.75 15.44 -10.61
C CYS A 107 17.85 15.32 -9.54
N ASN A 108 17.68 15.95 -8.37
CA ASN A 108 18.71 15.95 -7.31
C ASN A 108 18.45 14.79 -6.34
N GLY A 109 18.96 13.61 -6.68
CA GLY A 109 18.95 12.42 -5.83
C GLY A 109 19.82 12.56 -4.58
N ASN A 110 19.35 13.31 -3.59
CA ASN A 110 19.72 13.17 -2.18
C ASN A 110 18.49 13.35 -1.28
N ASN A 111 17.33 12.94 -1.79
CA ASN A 111 16.16 12.69 -0.98
C ASN A 111 16.03 11.18 -0.82
N GLU A 112 16.59 10.66 0.27
CA GLU A 112 15.92 9.62 1.05
C GLU A 112 14.54 10.17 1.50
N THR A 113 13.63 10.44 0.57
CA THR A 113 12.20 10.38 0.88
C THR A 113 11.95 8.89 1.04
N GLY A 114 11.85 8.45 2.30
CA GLY A 114 11.82 7.05 2.71
C GLY A 114 11.25 6.15 1.62
N SER A 115 12.14 5.32 1.04
CA SER A 115 11.76 4.30 0.05
C SER A 115 10.44 3.71 0.52
N LYS A 116 9.38 3.90 -0.27
CA LYS A 116 8.14 3.14 -0.06
C LYS A 116 8.60 1.69 0.13
N PRO A 117 8.19 1.00 1.21
CA PRO A 117 8.67 -0.34 1.48
C PRO A 117 8.48 -1.16 0.21
N LYS A 118 9.56 -1.80 -0.25
CA LYS A 118 9.49 -2.63 -1.46
C LYS A 118 8.34 -3.62 -1.29
N ILE A 119 7.38 -3.59 -2.21
CA ILE A 119 6.26 -4.54 -2.19
C ILE A 119 6.83 -5.96 -2.33
N ARG A 120 6.26 -6.92 -1.62
CA ARG A 120 6.69 -8.32 -1.65
C ARG A 120 5.54 -9.23 -2.07
N VAL A 121 5.89 -10.31 -2.73
CA VAL A 121 4.99 -11.44 -2.98
C VAL A 121 5.04 -12.39 -1.78
N TYR A 122 3.88 -12.77 -1.26
CA TYR A 122 3.74 -13.66 -0.12
C TYR A 122 2.86 -14.86 -0.48
N GLU A 123 3.45 -16.05 -0.45
CA GLU A 123 2.72 -17.32 -0.69
C GLU A 123 2.39 -18.06 0.61
N LYS A 124 3.00 -17.66 1.73
CA LYS A 124 2.92 -18.36 3.02
C LYS A 124 3.15 -17.41 4.19
N CYS A 125 2.65 -17.80 5.37
CA CYS A 125 2.97 -17.11 6.61
C CYS A 125 4.45 -17.23 7.00
N LYS A 126 4.87 -16.42 7.98
CA LYS A 126 6.21 -16.46 8.56
C LYS A 126 6.38 -17.59 9.58
N ASN A 127 5.36 -17.83 10.42
CA ASN A 127 5.39 -18.84 11.48
C ASN A 127 4.81 -20.18 10.96
N SER A 128 5.54 -21.28 11.17
CA SER A 128 5.20 -22.61 10.66
C SER A 128 3.87 -23.19 11.14
N LYS A 129 3.31 -22.69 12.24
CA LYS A 129 1.99 -23.09 12.76
C LYS A 129 0.91 -22.03 12.53
N HIS A 130 1.20 -20.97 11.80
CA HIS A 130 0.18 -20.00 11.39
C HIS A 130 -0.48 -20.43 10.08
N TRP A 131 -1.78 -20.15 10.01
CA TRP A 131 -2.59 -20.31 8.81
C TRP A 131 -3.42 -19.06 8.59
N ALA A 132 -3.25 -18.39 7.45
CA ALA A 132 -4.19 -17.38 6.98
C ALA A 132 -5.28 -18.04 6.13
N LEU A 133 -6.49 -18.10 6.68
CA LEU A 133 -7.70 -18.46 5.94
C LEU A 133 -8.11 -17.26 5.07
N THR A 134 -8.21 -17.44 3.76
CA THR A 134 -8.57 -16.37 2.84
C THR A 134 -9.73 -16.76 1.92
N PHE A 135 -10.51 -15.76 1.50
CA PHE A 135 -11.62 -15.92 0.56
C PHE A 135 -11.60 -14.81 -0.49
N ASP A 136 -11.76 -15.19 -1.76
CA ASP A 136 -11.77 -14.28 -2.90
C ASP A 136 -13.20 -14.02 -3.40
N ASP A 137 -13.32 -13.11 -4.37
CA ASP A 137 -14.52 -12.74 -5.13
C ASP A 137 -15.68 -12.06 -4.40
N GLY A 138 -15.59 -11.93 -3.07
CA GLY A 138 -16.61 -11.23 -2.28
C GLY A 138 -16.73 -9.73 -2.64
N PRO A 139 -17.72 -9.01 -2.07
CA PRO A 139 -18.76 -9.52 -1.19
C PRO A 139 -19.77 -10.37 -1.95
N TYR A 140 -20.34 -11.38 -1.29
CA TYR A 140 -21.40 -12.22 -1.84
C TYR A 140 -22.53 -12.43 -0.83
N LYS A 141 -23.71 -12.83 -1.32
CA LYS A 141 -24.94 -12.84 -0.52
C LYS A 141 -24.90 -13.79 0.68
N TYR A 142 -24.01 -14.77 0.69
CA TYR A 142 -23.82 -15.75 1.76
C TYR A 142 -22.72 -15.37 2.77
N ASP A 143 -21.97 -14.29 2.51
CA ASP A 143 -20.89 -13.86 3.41
C ASP A 143 -21.42 -13.52 4.81
N GLU A 144 -22.66 -13.08 4.93
CA GLU A 144 -23.25 -12.78 6.24
C GLU A 144 -23.28 -14.01 7.17
N ALA A 145 -23.61 -15.18 6.61
CA ALA A 145 -23.64 -16.46 7.33
C ALA A 145 -22.22 -16.98 7.60
N LEU A 146 -21.30 -16.82 6.65
CA LEU A 146 -19.89 -17.14 6.85
C LEU A 146 -19.29 -16.30 7.99
N LEU A 147 -19.53 -14.99 8.00
CA LEU A 147 -19.05 -14.08 9.04
C LEU A 147 -19.64 -14.43 10.41
N GLU A 148 -20.94 -14.76 10.49
CA GLU A 148 -21.56 -15.26 11.73
C GLU A 148 -20.89 -16.52 12.25
N TYR A 149 -20.61 -17.48 11.36
CA TYR A 149 -19.89 -18.69 11.75
C TYR A 149 -18.48 -18.36 12.24
N LEU A 150 -17.69 -17.56 11.50
CA LEU A 150 -16.33 -17.18 11.87
C LEU A 150 -16.27 -16.47 13.23
N ASP A 151 -17.21 -15.56 13.49
CA ASP A 151 -17.33 -14.89 14.78
C ASP A 151 -17.68 -15.87 15.90
N SER A 152 -18.57 -16.84 15.65
CA SER A 152 -18.96 -17.86 16.64
C SER A 152 -17.80 -18.75 17.09
N VAL A 153 -16.78 -18.94 16.24
CA VAL A 153 -15.59 -19.77 16.53
C VAL A 153 -14.33 -18.94 16.81
N GLY A 154 -14.47 -17.61 16.89
CA GLY A 154 -13.38 -16.68 17.19
C GLY A 154 -12.26 -16.69 16.14
N VAL A 155 -12.56 -16.97 14.87
CA VAL A 155 -11.57 -17.01 13.79
C VAL A 155 -11.66 -15.76 12.93
N LYS A 156 -10.52 -15.18 12.59
CA LYS A 156 -10.44 -14.06 11.65
C LYS A 156 -9.83 -14.52 10.33
N ALA A 157 -10.57 -14.32 9.24
CA ALA A 157 -10.13 -14.53 7.87
C ALA A 157 -9.67 -13.23 7.18
N THR A 158 -9.14 -13.38 5.97
CA THR A 158 -8.86 -12.28 5.03
C THR A 158 -9.75 -12.42 3.80
N PHE A 159 -10.47 -11.36 3.45
CA PHE A 159 -11.36 -11.34 2.28
C PHE A 159 -10.76 -10.46 1.20
N PHE A 160 -10.38 -11.04 0.06
CA PHE A 160 -9.97 -10.28 -1.13
C PHE A 160 -11.23 -10.00 -1.95
N ILE A 161 -11.71 -8.76 -1.89
CA ILE A 161 -13.00 -8.40 -2.46
C ILE A 161 -12.87 -7.69 -3.81
N ASN A 162 -13.93 -7.75 -4.60
CA ASN A 162 -14.15 -6.93 -5.78
C ASN A 162 -15.11 -5.77 -5.52
N GLY A 163 -15.15 -4.84 -6.47
CA GLY A 163 -16.14 -3.76 -6.49
C GLY A 163 -17.41 -4.10 -7.25
N ALA A 164 -17.27 -4.72 -8.41
CA ALA A 164 -18.35 -5.11 -9.30
C ALA A 164 -17.98 -6.41 -10.02
N ASN A 165 -18.16 -7.53 -9.29
CA ASN A 165 -17.98 -8.89 -9.79
C ASN A 165 -19.26 -9.70 -9.52
N VAL A 166 -19.32 -10.46 -8.42
CA VAL A 166 -20.48 -11.28 -8.04
C VAL A 166 -21.59 -10.48 -7.33
N MET A 167 -21.23 -9.32 -6.79
CA MET A 167 -22.13 -8.33 -6.21
C MET A 167 -21.56 -6.94 -6.45
N ASP A 168 -22.44 -5.96 -6.61
CA ASP A 168 -22.06 -4.54 -6.57
C ASP A 168 -21.79 -4.11 -5.12
N ILE A 169 -20.57 -3.68 -4.85
CA ILE A 169 -20.11 -3.18 -3.55
C ILE A 169 -20.92 -1.98 -3.05
N TYR A 170 -21.50 -1.18 -3.95
CA TYR A 170 -22.30 -0.02 -3.60
C TYR A 170 -23.76 -0.34 -3.26
N SER A 171 -24.21 -1.56 -3.57
CA SER A 171 -25.55 -2.03 -3.17
C SER A 171 -25.70 -1.98 -1.64
N GLU A 172 -26.94 -1.86 -1.15
CA GLU A 172 -27.21 -1.84 0.29
C GLU A 172 -26.63 -3.08 0.99
N LYS A 173 -26.82 -4.26 0.38
CA LYS A 173 -26.31 -5.52 0.91
C LYS A 173 -24.77 -5.60 0.83
N GLY A 174 -24.16 -5.16 -0.28
CA GLY A 174 -22.70 -5.10 -0.41
C GLY A 174 -22.07 -4.23 0.66
N ARG A 175 -22.54 -2.98 0.80
CA ARG A 175 -22.09 -2.06 1.85
C ARG A 175 -22.26 -2.64 3.26
N ARG A 176 -23.37 -3.34 3.52
CA ARG A 176 -23.63 -4.00 4.80
C ARG A 176 -22.64 -5.11 5.10
N ILE A 177 -22.37 -5.99 4.13
CA ILE A 177 -21.39 -7.09 4.27
C ILE A 177 -19.99 -6.54 4.53
N ILE A 178 -19.53 -5.57 3.74
CA ILE A 178 -18.19 -4.96 3.91
C ILE A 178 -18.04 -4.33 5.30
N LYS A 179 -19.06 -3.63 5.79
CA LYS A 179 -19.06 -3.08 7.16
C LYS A 179 -19.00 -4.17 8.22
N LYS A 180 -19.71 -5.29 8.04
CA LYS A 180 -19.68 -6.45 8.95
C LYS A 180 -18.29 -7.08 8.96
N MET A 181 -17.70 -7.37 7.80
CA MET A 181 -16.33 -7.88 7.66
C MET A 181 -15.33 -7.04 8.46
N TYR A 182 -15.33 -5.72 8.22
CA TYR A 182 -14.40 -4.81 8.87
C TYR A 182 -14.63 -4.69 10.39
N LYS A 183 -15.90 -4.54 10.82
CA LYS A 183 -16.25 -4.40 12.25
C LYS A 183 -15.95 -5.68 13.04
N SER A 184 -16.10 -6.85 12.42
CA SER A 184 -15.72 -8.13 13.02
C SER A 184 -14.20 -8.33 13.06
N GLY A 185 -13.38 -7.40 12.57
CA GLY A 185 -11.91 -7.49 12.66
C GLY A 185 -11.29 -8.44 11.63
N HIS A 186 -12.00 -8.74 10.55
CA HIS A 186 -11.40 -9.41 9.40
C HIS A 186 -10.54 -8.44 8.60
N VAL A 187 -9.55 -8.97 7.88
CA VAL A 187 -8.76 -8.17 6.95
C VAL A 187 -9.48 -8.11 5.61
N ILE A 188 -9.59 -6.93 5.03
CA ILE A 188 -10.13 -6.75 3.68
C ILE A 188 -8.97 -6.38 2.74
N GLY A 189 -8.70 -7.26 1.79
CA GLY A 189 -7.74 -7.09 0.71
C GLY A 189 -8.39 -6.60 -0.58
N ASN A 190 -7.59 -6.02 -1.46
CA ASN A 190 -8.01 -5.63 -2.80
C ASN A 190 -7.99 -6.87 -3.73
N HIS A 191 -9.02 -7.10 -4.52
CA HIS A 191 -9.04 -8.11 -5.59
C HIS A 191 -9.35 -7.50 -6.96
N THR A 192 -9.07 -6.22 -7.15
CA THR A 192 -9.47 -5.34 -8.27
C THR A 192 -10.96 -5.02 -8.31
N PHE A 193 -11.34 -3.95 -9.01
CA PHE A 193 -12.75 -3.56 -9.10
C PHE A 193 -13.60 -4.55 -9.89
N ASN A 194 -13.15 -5.01 -11.07
CA ASN A 194 -13.92 -5.85 -12.00
C ASN A 194 -13.36 -7.25 -12.21
N HIS A 195 -12.46 -7.72 -11.33
CA HIS A 195 -11.81 -9.03 -11.47
C HIS A 195 -11.06 -9.17 -12.81
N LYS A 196 -10.37 -8.10 -13.24
CA LYS A 196 -9.55 -8.15 -14.46
C LYS A 196 -8.16 -8.71 -14.16
N ASP A 197 -7.65 -9.53 -15.08
CA ASP A 197 -6.26 -9.99 -15.07
C ASP A 197 -5.31 -8.79 -15.15
N LEU A 198 -4.52 -8.55 -14.10
CA LEU A 198 -3.62 -7.41 -14.04
C LEU A 198 -2.46 -7.51 -15.04
N ASP A 199 -2.05 -8.74 -15.41
CA ASP A 199 -0.92 -8.99 -16.31
C ASP A 199 -1.23 -8.56 -17.75
N ALA A 200 -2.52 -8.59 -18.11
CA ALA A 200 -3.02 -8.18 -19.42
C ALA A 200 -3.31 -6.68 -19.54
N LEU A 201 -3.08 -5.89 -18.48
CA LEU A 201 -3.49 -4.48 -18.42
C LEU A 201 -2.31 -3.51 -18.53
N THR A 202 -2.60 -2.32 -19.07
CA THR A 202 -1.67 -1.18 -19.00
C THR A 202 -1.60 -0.60 -17.59
N VAL A 203 -0.56 0.18 -17.30
CA VAL A 203 -0.42 0.90 -16.01
C VAL A 203 -1.67 1.71 -15.63
N SER A 204 -2.28 2.40 -16.60
CA SER A 204 -3.48 3.20 -16.34
C SER A 204 -4.67 2.34 -15.98
N GLU A 205 -4.82 1.18 -16.61
CA GLU A 205 -5.92 0.25 -16.35
C GLU A 205 -5.73 -0.48 -15.01
N ILE A 206 -4.50 -0.87 -14.66
CA ILE A 206 -4.16 -1.40 -13.33
C ILE A 206 -4.52 -0.37 -12.26
N LYS A 207 -4.09 0.88 -12.44
CA LYS A 207 -4.43 1.98 -11.51
C LYS A 207 -5.94 2.16 -11.39
N ASP A 208 -6.68 2.17 -12.49
CA ASP A 208 -8.15 2.30 -12.46
C ASP A 208 -8.80 1.16 -11.68
N GLN A 209 -8.41 -0.09 -11.96
CA GLN A 209 -8.93 -1.27 -11.29
C GLN A 209 -8.68 -1.26 -9.77
N VAL A 210 -7.49 -0.88 -9.36
CA VAL A 210 -7.07 -0.89 -7.95
C VAL A 210 -7.68 0.29 -7.19
N THR A 211 -7.55 1.51 -7.73
CA THR A 211 -7.96 2.73 -7.01
C THR A 211 -9.47 2.95 -6.98
N LYS A 212 -10.24 2.43 -7.94
CA LYS A 212 -11.72 2.42 -7.84
C LYS A 212 -12.19 1.63 -6.63
N LEU A 213 -11.61 0.47 -6.39
CA LEU A 213 -11.96 -0.34 -5.22
C LEU A 213 -11.50 0.34 -3.91
N GLU A 214 -10.31 0.94 -3.89
CA GLU A 214 -9.85 1.73 -2.74
C GLU A 214 -10.81 2.87 -2.39
N LYS A 215 -11.30 3.61 -3.41
CA LYS A 215 -12.26 4.69 -3.21
C LYS A 215 -13.57 4.16 -2.61
N ALA A 216 -14.09 3.05 -3.14
CA ALA A 216 -15.29 2.42 -2.61
C ALA A 216 -15.12 2.01 -1.15
N LEU A 217 -14.01 1.34 -0.81
CA LEU A 217 -13.72 0.92 0.56
C LEU A 217 -13.50 2.12 1.49
N LYS A 218 -12.82 3.17 1.03
CA LYS A 218 -12.63 4.40 1.81
C LYS A 218 -13.97 5.07 2.13
N GLU A 219 -14.92 5.07 1.19
CA GLU A 219 -16.28 5.58 1.41
C GLU A 219 -17.07 4.72 2.41
N ILE A 220 -16.97 3.39 2.33
CA ILE A 220 -17.81 2.48 3.13
C ILE A 220 -17.29 2.31 4.56
N ILE A 221 -15.96 2.17 4.73
CA ILE A 221 -15.32 1.80 6.01
C ILE A 221 -14.19 2.75 6.43
N GLY A 222 -13.90 3.81 5.66
CA GLY A 222 -12.94 4.84 6.06
C GLY A 222 -11.47 4.44 5.95
N VAL A 223 -11.15 3.26 5.43
CA VAL A 223 -9.77 2.78 5.22
C VAL A 223 -9.58 2.20 3.81
N LYS A 224 -8.34 2.02 3.40
CA LYS A 224 -7.97 1.35 2.15
C LYS A 224 -7.18 0.06 2.44
N PRO A 225 -7.24 -0.96 1.55
CA PRO A 225 -6.44 -2.17 1.71
C PRO A 225 -4.93 -1.88 1.70
N ALA A 226 -4.18 -2.66 2.49
CA ALA A 226 -2.72 -2.71 2.42
C ALA A 226 -2.22 -3.88 1.55
N PHE A 227 -3.07 -4.86 1.30
CA PHE A 227 -2.77 -6.09 0.58
C PHE A 227 -3.65 -6.23 -0.66
N ILE A 228 -3.10 -6.83 -1.70
CA ILE A 228 -3.82 -7.18 -2.93
C ILE A 228 -3.56 -8.65 -3.26
N ARG A 229 -4.57 -9.33 -3.77
CA ARG A 229 -4.41 -10.58 -4.50
C ARG A 229 -4.80 -10.31 -5.95
N PRO A 230 -3.91 -10.52 -6.94
CA PRO A 230 -4.28 -10.37 -8.34
C PRO A 230 -5.31 -11.45 -8.75
N PRO A 231 -6.37 -11.09 -9.50
CA PRO A 231 -7.25 -12.06 -10.15
C PRO A 231 -6.45 -13.12 -10.91
N TYR A 232 -6.91 -14.37 -10.84
CA TYR A 232 -6.26 -15.54 -11.46
C TYR A 232 -4.84 -15.86 -10.94
N GLY A 233 -4.36 -15.14 -9.91
CA GLY A 233 -2.98 -15.22 -9.47
C GLY A 233 -1.97 -14.70 -10.51
N SER A 234 -2.41 -13.83 -11.41
CA SER A 234 -1.64 -13.39 -12.57
C SER A 234 -0.98 -12.03 -12.36
N GLY A 235 0.30 -11.91 -12.75
CA GLY A 235 1.07 -10.66 -12.72
C GLY A 235 1.88 -10.41 -11.45
N ASP A 236 2.09 -11.41 -10.59
CA ASP A 236 2.92 -11.30 -9.39
C ASP A 236 4.44 -11.28 -9.68
N ASP A 237 4.85 -11.67 -10.90
CA ASP A 237 6.20 -11.56 -11.44
C ASP A 237 6.36 -10.46 -12.50
N ASN A 238 5.26 -9.82 -12.94
CA ASN A 238 5.29 -8.74 -13.92
C ASN A 238 5.79 -7.42 -13.31
N PRO A 239 6.93 -6.87 -13.77
CA PRO A 239 7.49 -5.63 -13.22
C PRO A 239 6.53 -4.44 -13.29
N THR A 240 5.70 -4.35 -14.34
CA THR A 240 4.71 -3.27 -14.53
C THR A 240 3.65 -3.31 -13.44
N VAL A 241 3.15 -4.52 -13.11
CA VAL A 241 2.16 -4.72 -12.05
C VAL A 241 2.78 -4.42 -10.69
N ILE A 242 3.94 -5.02 -10.39
CA ILE A 242 4.67 -4.83 -9.13
C ILE A 242 4.98 -3.35 -8.87
N GLU A 243 5.56 -2.65 -9.86
CA GLU A 243 5.91 -1.24 -9.74
C GLU A 243 4.67 -0.36 -9.58
N THR A 244 3.59 -0.64 -10.31
CA THR A 244 2.34 0.10 -10.19
C THR A 244 1.76 -0.04 -8.77
N LEU A 245 1.71 -1.26 -8.24
CA LEU A 245 1.20 -1.53 -6.89
C LEU A 245 2.08 -0.93 -5.79
N GLN A 246 3.40 -0.98 -5.95
CA GLN A 246 4.33 -0.30 -5.05
C GLN A 246 4.11 1.21 -5.05
N ASN A 247 3.92 1.81 -6.23
CA ASN A 247 3.64 3.24 -6.36
C ASN A 247 2.30 3.64 -5.73
N LEU A 248 1.30 2.75 -5.76
CA LEU A 248 0.02 2.93 -5.05
C LEU A 248 0.11 2.68 -3.53
N GLY A 249 1.24 2.16 -3.05
CA GLY A 249 1.53 1.96 -1.63
C GLY A 249 1.03 0.63 -1.06
N TYR A 250 0.86 -0.40 -1.89
CA TYR A 250 0.57 -1.74 -1.40
C TYR A 250 1.78 -2.32 -0.68
N THR A 251 1.51 -3.00 0.43
CA THR A 251 2.53 -3.65 1.27
C THR A 251 2.87 -5.05 0.77
N GLY A 252 1.88 -5.77 0.21
CA GLY A 252 2.11 -7.12 -0.28
C GLY A 252 1.12 -7.56 -1.35
N ILE A 253 1.65 -8.32 -2.31
CA ILE A 253 0.91 -9.18 -3.24
C ILE A 253 0.75 -10.54 -2.56
N ILE A 254 -0.49 -10.98 -2.34
CA ILE A 254 -0.79 -12.17 -1.58
C ILE A 254 -1.21 -13.29 -2.50
N MET A 255 -0.37 -14.31 -2.58
CA MET A 255 -0.62 -15.56 -3.28
C MET A 255 -1.10 -16.60 -2.26
N TRP A 256 -0.91 -17.88 -2.56
CA TRP A 256 -1.28 -18.99 -1.70
C TRP A 256 -0.33 -20.16 -1.90
N ASN A 257 -0.30 -21.07 -0.94
CA ASN A 257 0.43 -22.33 -1.06
C ASN A 257 -0.44 -23.57 -0.80
N VAL A 258 -1.73 -23.36 -0.51
CA VAL A 258 -2.81 -24.34 -0.52
C VAL A 258 -3.94 -23.77 -1.36
N ASP A 259 -4.30 -24.46 -2.43
CA ASP A 259 -5.45 -24.12 -3.28
C ASP A 259 -6.51 -25.19 -3.09
N THR A 260 -7.71 -24.83 -2.65
CA THR A 260 -8.77 -25.83 -2.42
C THR A 260 -9.49 -26.22 -3.70
N LEU A 261 -9.28 -25.49 -4.80
CA LEU A 261 -10.00 -25.63 -6.07
C LEU A 261 -11.52 -25.70 -5.90
N ASP A 262 -12.06 -25.08 -4.84
CA ASP A 262 -13.47 -25.12 -4.49
C ASP A 262 -14.39 -24.69 -5.64
N TRP A 263 -13.92 -23.73 -6.43
CA TRP A 263 -14.62 -23.24 -7.61
C TRP A 263 -14.70 -24.25 -8.76
N ASP A 264 -13.71 -25.12 -8.92
CA ASP A 264 -13.62 -26.10 -10.02
C ASP A 264 -14.21 -27.46 -9.62
N ASN A 265 -14.00 -27.87 -8.37
CA ASN A 265 -14.49 -29.15 -7.81
C ASN A 265 -15.86 -29.04 -7.10
N LYS A 266 -16.51 -27.88 -7.15
CA LYS A 266 -17.85 -27.59 -6.56
C LYS A 266 -17.88 -27.64 -5.02
N GLY A 267 -16.75 -27.33 -4.37
CA GLY A 267 -16.55 -27.34 -2.92
C GLY A 267 -16.40 -28.75 -2.38
N ASP A 268 -15.57 -29.57 -3.02
CA ASP A 268 -15.18 -30.89 -2.52
C ASP A 268 -14.29 -30.73 -1.28
N ILE A 269 -14.88 -31.00 -0.11
CA ILE A 269 -14.20 -30.86 1.18
C ILE A 269 -13.04 -31.86 1.31
N ASP A 270 -13.20 -33.08 0.81
CA ASP A 270 -12.15 -34.10 0.95
C ASP A 270 -10.94 -33.72 0.09
N TYR A 271 -11.18 -33.14 -1.10
CA TYR A 271 -10.13 -32.55 -1.91
C TYR A 271 -9.41 -31.42 -1.17
N ALA A 272 -10.15 -30.45 -0.63
CA ALA A 272 -9.58 -29.32 0.12
C ALA A 272 -8.71 -29.81 1.29
N ILE A 273 -9.21 -30.74 2.11
CA ILE A 273 -8.46 -31.34 3.22
C ILE A 273 -7.21 -32.08 2.72
N SER A 274 -7.28 -32.74 1.56
CA SER A 274 -6.11 -33.39 0.96
C SER A 274 -5.01 -32.39 0.59
N GLU A 275 -5.35 -31.19 0.12
CA GLU A 275 -4.40 -30.13 -0.20
C GLU A 275 -3.75 -29.54 1.06
N PHE A 276 -4.53 -29.34 2.12
CA PHE A 276 -3.99 -28.98 3.44
C PHE A 276 -3.02 -30.04 3.96
N ASN A 277 -3.39 -31.34 3.87
CA ASN A 277 -2.58 -32.46 4.33
C ASN A 277 -1.18 -32.47 3.67
N LYS A 278 -1.10 -32.16 2.37
CA LYS A 278 0.16 -32.07 1.61
C LYS A 278 1.10 -30.97 2.11
N LYS A 279 0.60 -29.97 2.83
CA LYS A 279 1.36 -28.78 3.29
C LYS A 279 1.49 -28.69 4.81
N LEU A 280 1.04 -29.71 5.56
CA LEU A 280 1.24 -29.74 7.01
C LEU A 280 2.70 -29.58 7.38
N SER A 281 2.94 -28.97 8.55
CA SER A 281 4.25 -28.52 9.07
C SER A 281 4.87 -27.32 8.34
N LYS A 282 4.22 -26.76 7.31
CA LYS A 282 4.62 -25.49 6.67
C LYS A 282 3.67 -24.37 7.08
N PRO A 283 4.10 -23.10 7.11
CA PRO A 283 3.17 -21.97 7.21
C PRO A 283 2.21 -21.96 6.01
N ILE A 284 0.95 -21.58 6.21
CA ILE A 284 -0.08 -21.70 5.15
C ILE A 284 -0.82 -20.38 4.89
N ILE A 285 -1.01 -20.07 3.62
CA ILE A 285 -2.05 -19.17 3.13
C ILE A 285 -2.92 -20.01 2.20
N SER A 286 -4.22 -20.14 2.50
CA SER A 286 -5.15 -20.94 1.69
C SER A 286 -6.01 -20.06 0.79
N LEU A 287 -6.24 -20.49 -0.45
CA LEU A 287 -7.20 -19.87 -1.37
C LEU A 287 -8.55 -20.61 -1.29
N ASN A 288 -9.62 -19.84 -1.09
CA ASN A 288 -11.02 -20.25 -1.19
C ASN A 288 -11.80 -19.11 -1.86
N HIS A 289 -13.06 -19.34 -2.23
CA HIS A 289 -13.91 -18.33 -2.86
C HIS A 289 -15.23 -18.15 -2.11
N CYS A 290 -15.70 -16.90 -2.01
CA CYS A 290 -17.03 -16.60 -1.47
C CYS A 290 -18.14 -17.08 -2.43
N TYR A 291 -17.80 -17.29 -3.70
CA TYR A 291 -18.70 -17.63 -4.78
C TYR A 291 -18.08 -18.62 -5.75
N TYR A 292 -18.89 -19.57 -6.22
CA TYR A 292 -18.65 -20.34 -7.43
C TYR A 292 -19.97 -20.92 -7.96
N GLY A 293 -19.95 -21.45 -9.18
CA GLY A 293 -21.12 -22.04 -9.83
C GLY A 293 -21.77 -23.13 -8.97
N GLY A 294 -23.01 -22.89 -8.49
CA GLY A 294 -23.76 -23.86 -7.69
C GLY A 294 -23.44 -23.87 -6.19
N ILE A 295 -22.70 -22.88 -5.68
CA ILE A 295 -22.50 -22.70 -4.24
C ILE A 295 -23.84 -22.42 -3.53
N THR A 296 -24.00 -22.95 -2.32
CA THR A 296 -25.09 -22.63 -1.39
C THR A 296 -24.52 -22.06 -0.10
N GLU A 297 -25.35 -21.36 0.67
CA GLU A 297 -24.94 -20.82 1.99
C GLU A 297 -24.36 -21.93 2.88
N SER A 298 -25.05 -23.08 2.95
CA SER A 298 -24.61 -24.24 3.72
C SER A 298 -23.27 -24.79 3.24
N LYS A 299 -23.02 -24.85 1.92
CA LYS A 299 -21.73 -25.31 1.39
C LYS A 299 -20.58 -24.39 1.79
N LEU A 300 -20.73 -23.07 1.61
CA LEU A 300 -19.71 -22.10 1.98
C LEU A 300 -19.35 -22.19 3.47
N VAL A 301 -20.36 -22.23 4.34
CA VAL A 301 -20.17 -22.31 5.79
C VAL A 301 -19.57 -23.67 6.18
N THR A 302 -20.03 -24.77 5.57
CA THR A 302 -19.54 -26.12 5.89
C THR A 302 -18.09 -26.31 5.47
N GLN A 303 -17.68 -25.79 4.31
CA GLN A 303 -16.29 -25.83 3.86
C GLN A 303 -15.38 -25.10 4.85
N ALA A 304 -15.67 -23.82 5.15
CA ALA A 304 -14.92 -23.05 6.14
C ALA A 304 -14.85 -23.76 7.50
N LYS A 305 -15.97 -24.34 7.95
CA LYS A 305 -16.03 -25.12 9.19
C LYS A 305 -15.09 -26.32 9.18
N LYS A 306 -15.11 -27.11 8.10
CA LYS A 306 -14.29 -28.32 8.01
C LYS A 306 -12.81 -28.02 7.90
N GLU A 307 -12.44 -26.99 7.14
CA GLU A 307 -11.06 -26.51 7.08
C GLU A 307 -10.57 -26.03 8.46
N ILE A 308 -11.39 -25.24 9.17
CA ILE A 308 -11.03 -24.73 10.50
C ILE A 308 -10.89 -25.86 11.53
N GLU A 309 -11.84 -26.81 11.56
CA GLU A 309 -11.78 -27.98 12.43
C GLU A 309 -10.50 -28.80 12.17
N TYR A 310 -10.19 -29.05 10.89
CA TYR A 310 -9.02 -29.83 10.49
C TYR A 310 -7.70 -29.13 10.80
N MET A 311 -7.58 -27.84 10.48
CA MET A 311 -6.34 -27.10 10.72
C MET A 311 -6.06 -26.92 12.21
N LYS A 312 -7.09 -26.62 13.01
CA LYS A 312 -6.95 -26.56 14.48
C LYS A 312 -6.55 -27.91 15.07
N SER A 313 -7.11 -29.03 14.59
CA SER A 313 -6.75 -30.37 15.09
C SER A 313 -5.30 -30.77 14.74
N ASN A 314 -4.74 -30.20 13.68
CA ASN A 314 -3.33 -30.36 13.29
C ASN A 314 -2.38 -29.31 13.92
N GLY A 315 -2.88 -28.56 14.92
CA GLY A 315 -2.10 -27.62 15.71
C GLY A 315 -1.78 -26.32 14.99
N TYR A 316 -2.54 -25.94 13.96
CA TYR A 316 -2.44 -24.62 13.35
C TYR A 316 -3.31 -23.59 14.07
N THR A 317 -2.80 -22.37 14.13
CA THR A 317 -3.53 -21.20 14.61
C THR A 317 -4.00 -20.39 13.40
N PRO A 318 -5.34 -20.26 13.20
CA PRO A 318 -5.88 -19.32 12.23
C PRO A 318 -5.53 -17.88 12.64
N VAL A 319 -4.94 -17.10 11.74
CA VAL A 319 -4.46 -15.74 12.02
C VAL A 319 -4.88 -14.76 10.92
N THR A 320 -4.89 -13.48 11.26
CA THR A 320 -5.07 -12.41 10.26
C THR A 320 -3.90 -12.35 9.28
N MET A 321 -4.08 -11.72 8.10
CA MET A 321 -2.96 -11.55 7.16
C MET A 321 -1.79 -10.77 7.78
N ALA A 322 -2.05 -9.69 8.52
CA ALA A 322 -0.99 -8.92 9.16
C ALA A 322 -0.13 -9.79 10.11
N GLU A 323 -0.78 -10.60 10.95
CA GLU A 323 -0.10 -11.52 11.86
C GLU A 323 0.60 -12.68 11.12
N CYS A 324 0.00 -13.20 10.04
CA CYS A 324 0.60 -14.19 9.17
C CYS A 324 1.95 -13.71 8.60
N LEU A 325 2.02 -12.43 8.20
CA LEU A 325 3.22 -11.84 7.58
C LEU A 325 4.19 -11.21 8.60
N GLY A 326 3.74 -10.97 9.83
CA GLY A 326 4.52 -10.33 10.90
C GLY A 326 4.70 -8.83 10.68
N LEU A 327 3.61 -8.15 10.30
CA LEU A 327 3.50 -6.71 10.04
C LEU A 327 2.65 -6.01 11.10
#